data_AF-A0A7K4HJX4-F1
#
_entry.id   AF-A0A7K4HJX4-F1
#
_cell.length_a   1.000
_cell.length_b   1.000
_cell.length_c   1.000
_cell.angle_alpha   90.00
_cell.angle_beta   90.00
_cell.angle_gamma   90.00
#
_symmetry.space_group_name_H-M   'P 1'
#
loop_
_entity.id
_entity.type
_entity.pdbx_description
1 polymer ?
#
loop_
_entity_poly.entity_id
_entity_poly.type
_entity_poly.pdbx_seq_one_letter_code
_entity_poly.pdbx_strand_id
1 'polypeptide(L)'
;RDAEVKLLKNVLLLLNVELLLASTFELNKEVYTTNEIINLTLNFDTTSLGKVLKDPYYQFELRDFNIKKILINVSDNLTTSKRPNIPFTIGVGKKTPLEFVIKPHFQVDKSIIGPFVFTCELNKNLIFVYETQSITPKLISPPATLVASIKNLRPPLIDQTFPLEILIENKSEGEALDVNIDVEFPEKLKIMRGTTKKQIYSLRTNEDLNWEINIKPLEVGDYIIKISIKFMDPNQNKIEEIKEFPFSIKL
;
A
#
# COMPACT_ATOMS: atom_id res chain seq x y z
N ARG A 1 37.58 8.74 -45.10
CA ARG A 1 37.52 10.07 -44.46
C ARG A 1 36.09 10.53 -44.15
N ASP A 2 35.22 10.79 -45.13
CA ASP A 2 33.86 11.29 -44.83
C ASP A 2 32.96 10.31 -44.07
N ALA A 3 33.05 9.01 -44.39
CA ALA A 3 32.32 7.96 -43.68
C ALA A 3 32.75 7.82 -42.20
N GLU A 4 34.05 7.95 -41.93
CA GLU A 4 34.62 7.86 -40.58
C GLU A 4 34.22 9.06 -39.74
N VAL A 5 34.23 10.27 -40.32
CA VAL A 5 33.76 11.49 -39.65
C VAL A 5 32.27 11.39 -39.32
N LYS A 6 31.46 10.86 -40.25
CA LYS A 6 30.02 10.63 -40.01
C LYS A 6 29.79 9.61 -38.89
N LEU A 7 30.56 8.52 -38.86
CA LEU A 7 30.48 7.53 -37.79
C LEU A 7 30.86 8.14 -36.43
N LEU A 8 31.95 8.90 -36.37
CA LEU A 8 32.38 9.59 -35.16
C LEU A 8 31.30 10.55 -34.63
N LYS A 9 30.67 11.32 -35.53
CA LYS A 9 29.53 12.19 -35.18
C LYS A 9 28.37 11.40 -34.57
N ASN A 10 28.01 10.26 -35.13
CA ASN A 10 26.94 9.41 -34.59
C ASN A 10 27.28 8.85 -33.21
N VAL A 11 28.53 8.42 -32.99
CA VAL A 11 28.99 7.92 -31.69
C VAL A 11 28.95 9.05 -30.64
N LEU A 12 29.42 10.25 -31.00
CA LEU A 12 29.35 11.42 -30.13
C LEU A 12 27.91 11.81 -29.78
N LEU A 13 26.98 11.72 -30.75
CA LEU A 13 25.57 11.96 -30.49
C LEU A 13 25.01 10.96 -29.47
N LEU A 14 25.27 9.66 -29.66
CA LEU A 14 24.81 8.60 -28.75
C LEU A 14 25.33 8.82 -27.32
N LEU A 15 26.64 9.09 -27.17
CA LEU A 15 27.26 9.35 -25.87
C LEU A 15 26.67 10.59 -25.19
N ASN A 16 26.46 11.68 -25.93
CA ASN A 16 25.87 12.89 -25.37
C ASN A 16 24.41 12.66 -24.94
N VAL A 17 23.64 11.89 -25.70
CA VAL A 17 22.27 11.53 -25.32
C VAL A 17 22.29 10.73 -24.03
N GLU A 18 23.13 9.69 -23.94
CA GLU A 18 23.19 8.82 -22.76
C GLU A 18 23.65 9.57 -21.50
N LEU A 19 24.67 10.43 -21.62
CA LEU A 19 25.21 11.21 -20.50
C LEU A 19 24.28 12.32 -20.01
N LEU A 20 23.49 12.92 -20.91
CA LEU A 20 22.64 14.08 -20.60
C LEU A 20 21.19 13.71 -20.33
N LEU A 21 20.81 12.46 -20.59
CA LEU A 21 19.49 11.95 -20.25
C LEU A 21 19.41 11.73 -18.74
N ALA A 22 18.61 12.57 -18.07
CA ALA A 22 18.33 12.41 -16.66
C ALA A 22 16.96 11.77 -16.48
N SER A 23 16.84 10.90 -15.47
CA SER A 23 15.59 10.26 -15.12
C SER A 23 15.33 10.37 -13.62
N THR A 24 14.11 10.72 -13.23
CA THR A 24 13.71 10.81 -11.82
C THR A 24 12.43 10.02 -11.59
N PHE A 25 12.37 9.28 -10.48
CA PHE A 25 11.19 8.54 -10.05
C PHE A 25 10.32 9.39 -9.14
N GLU A 26 9.01 9.31 -9.35
CA GLU A 26 8.01 9.93 -8.51
C GLU A 26 6.96 8.89 -8.13
N LEU A 27 6.74 8.74 -6.83
CA LEU A 27 5.73 7.86 -6.25
C LEU A 27 4.57 8.73 -5.77
N ASN A 28 3.34 8.25 -5.97
CA ASN A 28 2.16 8.98 -5.51
C ASN A 28 1.98 9.00 -3.98
N LYS A 29 2.67 8.12 -3.25
CA LYS A 29 2.67 8.05 -1.78
C LYS A 29 4.06 7.63 -1.28
N GLU A 30 4.36 7.96 -0.03
CA GLU A 30 5.59 7.50 0.63
C GLU A 30 5.45 6.07 1.18
N VAL A 31 4.24 5.70 1.60
CA VAL A 31 3.94 4.41 2.23
C VAL A 31 2.72 3.78 1.55
N TYR A 32 2.80 2.48 1.29
CA TYR A 32 1.74 1.69 0.68
C TYR A 32 1.41 0.48 1.54
N THR A 33 0.16 0.06 1.55
CA THR A 33 -0.18 -1.28 2.06
C THR A 33 0.04 -2.34 0.98
N THR A 34 0.16 -3.62 1.37
CA THR A 34 0.29 -4.75 0.41
C THR A 34 -0.93 -4.93 -0.51
N ASN A 35 -2.05 -4.24 -0.24
CA ASN A 35 -3.25 -4.26 -1.09
C ASN A 35 -3.39 -3.01 -1.96
N GLU A 36 -2.58 -1.98 -1.71
CA GLU A 36 -2.59 -0.75 -2.49
C GLU A 36 -1.77 -0.87 -3.78
N ILE A 37 -2.21 -0.12 -4.78
CA ILE A 37 -1.50 0.00 -6.05
C ILE A 37 -0.45 1.11 -5.93
N ILE A 38 0.77 0.80 -6.35
CA ILE A 38 1.88 1.75 -6.47
C ILE A 38 1.81 2.37 -7.87
N ASN A 39 1.49 3.67 -7.93
CA ASN A 39 1.59 4.44 -9.16
C ASN A 39 2.97 5.07 -9.22
N LEU A 40 3.77 4.65 -10.20
CA LEU A 40 5.13 5.11 -10.40
C LEU A 40 5.21 5.92 -11.69
N THR A 41 5.69 7.16 -11.57
CA THR A 41 5.99 8.01 -12.71
C THR A 41 7.50 8.12 -12.87
N LEU A 42 8.01 7.67 -14.02
CA LEU A 42 9.40 7.91 -14.43
C LEU A 42 9.45 9.12 -15.34
N ASN A 43 10.01 10.21 -14.85
CA ASN A 43 10.17 11.45 -15.61
C ASN A 43 11.53 11.44 -16.31
N PHE A 44 11.54 11.48 -17.64
CA PHE A 44 12.74 11.74 -18.43
C PHE A 44 12.91 13.24 -18.66
N ASP A 45 14.06 13.79 -18.30
CA ASP A 45 14.43 15.17 -18.57
C ASP A 45 15.49 15.24 -19.67
N THR A 46 15.10 15.79 -20.82
CA THR A 46 15.97 16.00 -21.99
C THR A 46 16.32 17.48 -22.21
N THR A 47 16.10 18.34 -21.22
CA THR A 47 16.34 19.79 -21.33
C THR A 47 17.81 20.09 -21.63
N SER A 48 18.73 19.37 -20.97
CA SER A 48 20.19 19.50 -21.20
C SER A 48 20.59 19.08 -22.61
N LEU A 49 20.00 18.00 -23.13
CA LEU A 49 20.23 17.53 -24.49
C LEU A 49 19.80 18.59 -25.53
N GLY A 50 18.66 19.26 -25.30
CA GLY A 50 18.19 20.34 -26.16
C GLY A 50 19.14 21.54 -26.27
N LYS A 51 20.03 21.77 -25.30
CA LYS A 51 21.06 22.82 -25.36
C LYS A 51 22.25 22.39 -26.23
N VAL A 52 22.72 21.16 -26.06
CA VAL A 52 23.86 20.60 -26.80
C VAL A 52 23.54 20.44 -28.29
N LEU A 53 22.31 20.07 -28.63
CA LEU A 53 21.88 19.93 -30.03
C LEU A 53 21.81 21.27 -30.79
N LYS A 54 21.81 22.41 -30.09
CA LYS A 54 21.85 23.74 -30.71
C LYS A 54 23.27 24.23 -30.99
N ASP A 55 24.29 23.51 -30.53
CA ASP A 55 25.68 23.90 -30.74
C ASP A 55 26.08 23.66 -32.22
N PRO A 56 26.50 24.72 -32.94
CA PRO A 56 26.86 24.64 -34.36
C PRO A 56 28.07 23.75 -34.63
N TYR A 57 28.90 23.44 -33.61
CA TYR A 57 30.03 22.52 -33.74
C TYR A 57 29.59 21.10 -34.12
N TYR A 58 28.47 20.63 -33.55
CA TYR A 58 28.05 19.24 -33.69
C TYR A 58 27.11 19.00 -34.87
N GLN A 59 26.27 19.99 -35.24
CA GLN A 59 25.30 19.90 -36.35
C GLN A 59 24.36 18.68 -36.27
N PHE A 60 23.92 18.32 -35.06
CA PHE A 60 23.00 17.21 -34.87
C PHE A 60 21.55 17.65 -35.07
N GLU A 61 20.79 16.89 -35.86
CA GLU A 61 19.33 17.03 -35.91
C GLU A 61 18.69 15.89 -35.11
N LEU A 62 18.10 16.24 -33.96
CA LEU A 62 17.30 15.32 -33.16
C LEU A 62 16.13 16.10 -32.53
N ARG A 63 14.90 15.73 -32.90
CA ARG A 63 13.67 16.34 -32.35
C ARG A 63 13.01 15.44 -31.30
N ASP A 64 13.03 14.15 -31.55
CA ASP A 64 12.47 13.12 -30.70
C ASP A 64 13.25 11.81 -30.84
N PHE A 65 13.02 10.90 -29.90
CA PHE A 65 13.49 9.53 -29.99
C PHE A 65 12.47 8.58 -29.40
N ASN A 66 12.51 7.32 -29.81
CA ASN A 66 11.51 6.33 -29.43
C ASN A 66 12.08 5.29 -28.48
N ILE A 67 11.40 5.04 -27.37
CA ILE A 67 11.60 3.82 -26.59
C ILE A 67 10.93 2.67 -27.34
N LYS A 68 11.70 1.64 -27.70
CA LYS A 68 11.26 0.43 -28.41
C LYS A 68 11.09 -0.78 -27.51
N LYS A 69 11.72 -0.78 -26.34
CA LYS A 69 11.63 -1.88 -25.38
C LYS A 69 11.85 -1.33 -23.98
N ILE A 70 11.08 -1.86 -23.03
CA ILE A 70 11.24 -1.60 -21.60
C ILE A 70 11.39 -2.94 -20.90
N LEU A 71 12.48 -3.10 -20.16
CA LEU A 71 12.68 -4.17 -19.20
C LEU A 71 12.72 -3.56 -17.81
N ILE A 72 12.03 -4.21 -16.87
CA ILE A 72 11.92 -3.75 -15.49
C ILE A 72 12.26 -4.94 -14.62
N ASN A 73 13.24 -4.78 -13.74
CA ASN A 73 13.49 -5.74 -12.67
C ASN A 73 12.65 -5.34 -11.45
N VAL A 74 11.93 -6.27 -10.85
CA VAL A 74 11.13 -6.03 -9.64
C VAL A 74 11.34 -7.19 -8.69
N SER A 75 11.31 -6.91 -7.39
CA SER A 75 11.32 -7.97 -6.37
C SER A 75 10.14 -8.92 -6.52
N ASP A 76 10.31 -10.17 -6.07
CA ASP A 76 9.32 -11.24 -6.18
C ASP A 76 7.95 -10.92 -5.58
N ASN A 77 7.91 -9.98 -4.63
CA ASN A 77 6.69 -9.54 -3.96
C ASN A 77 5.91 -8.46 -4.76
N LEU A 78 6.41 -8.04 -5.92
CA LEU A 78 5.83 -7.00 -6.77
C LEU A 78 5.56 -7.54 -8.18
N THR A 79 4.47 -7.09 -8.81
CA THR A 79 4.24 -7.29 -10.25
C THR A 79 3.92 -5.98 -10.95
N THR A 80 4.35 -5.87 -12.21
CA THR A 80 3.93 -4.75 -13.06
C THR A 80 2.58 -5.07 -13.69
N SER A 81 1.52 -4.39 -13.27
CA SER A 81 0.17 -4.60 -13.80
C SER A 81 -0.10 -3.79 -15.06
N LYS A 82 0.53 -2.62 -15.21
CA LYS A 82 0.41 -1.76 -16.41
C LYS A 82 1.76 -1.15 -16.78
N ARG A 83 2.06 -1.18 -18.08
CA ARG A 83 3.25 -0.58 -18.70
C ARG A 83 2.80 0.40 -19.79
N PRO A 84 3.60 1.43 -20.12
CA PRO A 84 3.30 2.32 -21.23
C PRO A 84 3.36 1.55 -22.56
N ASN A 85 2.54 1.97 -23.53
CA ASN A 85 2.53 1.39 -24.86
C ASN A 85 3.82 1.75 -25.61
N ILE A 86 4.30 0.78 -26.39
CA ILE A 86 5.56 0.88 -27.12
C ILE A 86 5.28 0.72 -28.62
N PRO A 87 5.91 1.52 -29.51
CA PRO A 87 6.93 2.54 -29.22
C PRO A 87 6.39 3.78 -28.48
N PHE A 88 7.20 4.35 -27.61
CA PHE A 88 6.88 5.57 -26.87
C PHE A 88 7.84 6.70 -27.27
N THR A 89 7.31 7.85 -27.69
CA THR A 89 8.11 8.97 -28.19
C THR A 89 8.47 9.95 -27.08
N ILE A 90 9.77 10.23 -26.92
CA ILE A 90 10.30 11.25 -26.01
C ILE A 90 10.72 12.46 -26.84
N GLY A 91 10.14 13.63 -26.54
CA GLY A 91 10.51 14.89 -27.16
C GLY A 91 11.78 15.47 -26.53
N VAL A 92 12.71 15.93 -27.37
CA VAL A 92 13.95 16.58 -26.93
C VAL A 92 13.67 17.97 -26.36
N GLY A 93 14.38 18.36 -25.30
CA GLY A 93 14.25 19.66 -24.65
C GLY A 93 13.05 19.77 -23.71
N LYS A 94 12.41 18.65 -23.39
CA LYS A 94 11.20 18.59 -22.55
C LYS A 94 11.33 17.51 -21.48
N LYS A 95 10.49 17.64 -20.45
CA LYS A 95 10.23 16.57 -19.49
C LYS A 95 9.10 15.70 -19.99
N THR A 96 9.29 14.39 -19.99
CA THR A 96 8.29 13.43 -20.47
C THR A 96 8.03 12.37 -19.39
N PRO A 97 6.80 12.25 -18.87
CA PRO A 97 6.44 11.25 -17.89
C PRO A 97 6.11 9.90 -18.55
N LEU A 98 6.61 8.81 -17.97
CA LEU A 98 6.19 7.44 -18.25
C LEU A 98 5.54 6.84 -17.00
N GLU A 99 4.29 6.43 -17.11
CA GLU A 99 3.51 5.88 -16.01
C GLU A 99 3.58 4.35 -15.97
N PHE A 100 3.83 3.82 -14.79
CA PHE A 100 3.82 2.40 -14.47
C PHE A 100 2.88 2.15 -13.30
N VAL A 101 2.22 0.99 -13.34
CA VAL A 101 1.38 0.53 -12.25
C VAL A 101 1.97 -0.76 -11.71
N ILE A 102 2.29 -0.76 -10.41
CA ILE A 102 2.93 -1.88 -9.72
C ILE A 102 2.03 -2.34 -8.59
N LYS A 103 1.83 -3.65 -8.46
CA LYS A 103 1.00 -4.26 -7.43
C LYS A 103 1.86 -5.10 -6.47
N PRO A 104 1.85 -4.80 -5.17
CA PRO A 104 2.43 -5.67 -4.16
C PRO A 104 1.54 -6.90 -3.90
N HIS A 105 2.15 -8.00 -3.49
CA HIS A 105 1.48 -9.27 -3.18
C HIS A 105 1.64 -9.70 -1.74
N PHE A 106 2.81 -9.46 -1.15
CA PHE A 106 3.12 -9.78 0.23
C PHE A 106 4.20 -8.83 0.76
N GLN A 107 4.30 -8.74 2.09
CA GLN A 107 5.26 -7.87 2.75
C GLN A 107 6.65 -8.52 2.73
N VAL A 108 7.65 -7.73 2.40
CA VAL A 108 9.07 -8.05 2.56
C VAL A 108 9.81 -6.81 3.03
N ASP A 109 10.90 -7.00 3.77
CA ASP A 109 11.66 -5.89 4.37
C ASP A 109 12.21 -4.91 3.33
N LYS A 110 12.56 -5.40 2.13
CA LYS A 110 13.11 -4.58 1.04
C LYS A 110 12.48 -4.96 -0.28
N SER A 111 11.53 -4.15 -0.72
CA SER A 111 10.93 -4.24 -2.05
C SER A 111 11.69 -3.34 -3.01
N ILE A 112 12.18 -3.86 -4.13
CA ILE A 112 12.97 -3.10 -5.12
C ILE A 112 12.17 -2.99 -6.40
N ILE A 113 12.09 -1.77 -6.94
CA ILE A 113 11.59 -1.50 -8.28
C ILE A 113 12.74 -0.91 -9.11
N GLY A 114 13.14 -1.62 -10.15
CA GLY A 114 14.25 -1.28 -11.01
C GLY A 114 15.46 -2.22 -10.84
N PRO A 115 16.53 -2.00 -11.62
CA PRO A 115 16.68 -0.91 -12.59
C PRO A 115 15.74 -1.10 -13.79
N PHE A 116 15.43 0.01 -14.47
CA PHE A 116 14.71 -0.02 -15.74
C PHE A 116 15.73 0.06 -16.86
N VAL A 117 15.62 -0.85 -17.83
CA VAL A 117 16.47 -0.88 -19.01
C VAL A 117 15.62 -0.54 -20.24
N PHE A 118 15.94 0.58 -20.87
CA PHE A 118 15.26 1.09 -22.05
C PHE A 118 16.12 0.86 -23.29
N THR A 119 15.53 0.31 -24.34
CA THR A 119 16.13 0.32 -25.68
C THR A 119 15.53 1.47 -26.47
N CYS A 120 16.36 2.44 -26.84
CA CYS A 120 15.96 3.68 -27.47
C CYS A 120 16.46 3.74 -28.91
N GLU A 121 15.64 4.30 -29.81
CA GLU A 121 15.92 4.51 -31.22
C GLU A 121 15.91 6.01 -31.54
N LEU A 122 17.05 6.51 -32.03
CA LEU A 122 17.29 7.85 -32.53
C LEU A 122 17.29 7.83 -34.06
N ASN A 123 16.63 8.80 -34.69
CA ASN A 123 16.66 9.01 -36.15
C ASN A 123 16.37 7.76 -37.00
N LYS A 124 15.60 6.80 -36.45
CA LYS A 124 15.18 5.52 -37.06
C LYS A 124 16.28 4.47 -37.29
N ASN A 125 17.52 4.72 -36.89
CA ASN A 125 18.64 3.85 -37.25
C ASN A 125 19.78 3.80 -36.20
N LEU A 126 19.81 4.71 -35.24
CA LEU A 126 20.77 4.69 -34.15
C LEU A 126 20.09 4.14 -32.89
N ILE A 127 20.67 3.11 -32.27
CA ILE A 127 20.11 2.46 -31.10
C ILE A 127 21.08 2.63 -29.92
N PHE A 128 20.53 2.97 -28.76
CA PHE A 128 21.26 2.95 -27.49
C PHE A 128 20.43 2.30 -26.39
N VAL A 129 21.11 1.88 -25.33
CA VAL A 129 20.50 1.34 -24.13
C VAL A 129 20.69 2.36 -23.02
N TYR A 130 19.63 2.60 -22.25
CA TYR A 130 19.67 3.48 -21.09
C TYR A 130 19.19 2.72 -19.86
N GLU A 131 19.98 2.75 -18.79
CA GLU A 131 19.67 2.09 -17.53
C GLU A 131 19.47 3.13 -16.43
N THR A 132 18.38 2.99 -15.68
CA THR A 132 18.07 3.86 -14.54
C THR A 132 18.55 3.26 -13.24
N GLN A 133 18.53 4.06 -12.17
CA GLN A 133 18.64 3.53 -10.81
C GLN A 133 17.38 2.73 -10.40
N SER A 134 17.47 2.06 -9.25
CA SER A 134 16.35 1.38 -8.59
C SER A 134 15.83 2.21 -7.42
N ILE A 135 14.57 1.98 -7.04
CA ILE A 135 13.94 2.59 -5.87
C ILE A 135 13.38 1.52 -4.93
N THR A 136 13.17 1.91 -3.67
CA THR A 136 12.63 1.02 -2.63
C THR A 136 11.39 1.65 -2.00
N PRO A 137 10.17 1.31 -2.47
CA PRO A 137 8.94 1.78 -1.83
C PRO A 137 8.81 1.18 -0.43
N LYS A 138 8.20 1.94 0.49
CA LYS A 138 7.90 1.46 1.84
C LYS A 138 6.55 0.75 1.84
N LEU A 139 6.56 -0.56 2.09
CA LEU A 139 5.36 -1.39 2.22
C LEU A 139 5.07 -1.69 3.68
N ILE A 140 3.80 -1.59 4.07
CA ILE A 140 3.31 -2.02 5.38
C ILE A 140 2.16 -3.02 5.20
N SER A 141 1.89 -3.83 6.21
CA SER A 141 0.65 -4.61 6.22
C SER A 141 -0.56 -3.69 6.42
N PRO A 142 -1.73 -4.02 5.84
CA PRO A 142 -2.95 -3.27 6.08
C PRO A 142 -3.29 -3.26 7.58
N PRO A 143 -3.81 -2.14 8.12
CA PRO A 143 -4.15 -2.05 9.52
C PRO A 143 -5.30 -2.99 9.87
N ALA A 144 -5.24 -3.58 11.07
CA ALA A 144 -6.34 -4.34 11.61
C ALA A 144 -7.34 -3.43 12.35
N THR A 145 -8.64 -3.70 12.23
CA THR A 145 -9.71 -2.99 12.95
C THR A 145 -10.79 -3.98 13.36
N LEU A 146 -11.12 -3.99 14.65
CA LEU A 146 -12.07 -4.91 15.24
C LEU A 146 -13.41 -4.21 15.51
N VAL A 147 -14.50 -4.86 15.10
CA VAL A 147 -15.86 -4.40 15.36
C VAL A 147 -16.41 -5.21 16.52
N ALA A 148 -16.91 -4.53 17.55
CA ALA A 148 -17.58 -5.18 18.67
C ALA A 148 -19.08 -4.93 18.61
N SER A 149 -19.86 -5.91 19.04
CA SER A 149 -21.30 -5.77 19.26
C SER A 149 -21.77 -6.61 20.44
N ILE A 150 -22.90 -6.21 21.01
CA ILE A 150 -23.59 -6.96 22.05
C ILE A 150 -25.01 -7.25 21.63
N LYS A 151 -25.54 -8.41 22.01
CA LYS A 151 -26.91 -8.80 21.69
C LYS A 151 -27.57 -9.53 22.85
N ASN A 152 -28.76 -9.08 23.21
CA ASN A 152 -29.62 -9.78 24.15
C ASN A 152 -30.23 -11.02 23.48
N LEU A 153 -29.88 -12.21 23.96
CA LEU A 153 -30.48 -13.46 23.47
C LEU A 153 -31.86 -13.70 24.09
N ARG A 154 -32.13 -13.09 25.24
CA ARG A 154 -33.45 -13.04 25.89
C ARG A 154 -33.72 -11.65 26.46
N PRO A 155 -35.00 -11.26 26.64
CA PRO A 155 -35.35 -9.98 27.25
C PRO A 155 -34.71 -9.82 28.64
N PRO A 156 -34.09 -8.67 28.94
CA PRO A 156 -33.49 -8.40 30.24
C PRO A 156 -34.58 -8.02 31.24
N LEU A 157 -35.03 -8.98 32.05
CA LEU A 157 -36.04 -8.78 33.09
C LEU A 157 -35.37 -8.63 34.46
N ILE A 158 -35.89 -7.72 35.29
CA ILE A 158 -35.37 -7.50 36.65
C ILE A 158 -35.33 -8.81 37.44
N ASP A 159 -34.24 -9.03 38.18
CA ASP A 159 -34.01 -10.21 38.99
C ASP A 159 -33.94 -11.56 38.25
N GLN A 160 -34.06 -11.57 36.93
CA GLN A 160 -33.93 -12.77 36.10
C GLN A 160 -32.59 -12.81 35.39
N THR A 161 -32.00 -14.00 35.33
CA THR A 161 -30.77 -14.20 34.56
C THR A 161 -31.10 -14.31 33.08
N PHE A 162 -30.40 -13.55 32.25
CA PHE A 162 -30.49 -13.65 30.80
C PHE A 162 -29.11 -13.76 30.16
N PRO A 163 -28.99 -14.44 29.01
CA PRO A 163 -27.73 -14.52 28.27
C PRO A 163 -27.54 -13.28 27.38
N LEU A 164 -26.38 -12.65 27.51
CA LEU A 164 -25.88 -11.60 26.64
C LEU A 164 -24.77 -12.17 25.75
N GLU A 165 -24.93 -12.06 24.43
CA GLU A 165 -23.91 -12.42 23.46
C GLU A 165 -22.96 -11.24 23.23
N ILE A 166 -21.66 -11.52 23.27
CA ILE A 166 -20.58 -10.61 22.87
C ILE A 166 -20.00 -11.15 21.56
N LEU A 167 -19.94 -10.29 20.54
CA LEU A 167 -19.41 -10.62 19.22
C LEU A 167 -18.30 -9.63 18.85
N ILE A 168 -17.11 -10.15 18.55
CA ILE A 168 -15.98 -9.40 18.01
C ILE A 168 -15.70 -9.90 16.60
N GLU A 169 -15.72 -9.01 15.62
CA GLU A 169 -15.50 -9.34 14.20
C GLU A 169 -14.27 -8.59 13.69
N ASN A 170 -13.38 -9.28 12.99
CA ASN A 170 -12.35 -8.61 12.21
C ASN A 170 -12.86 -8.37 10.78
N LYS A 171 -13.44 -7.18 10.55
CA LYS A 171 -13.90 -6.76 9.21
C LYS A 171 -12.82 -6.04 8.39
N SER A 172 -11.59 -6.02 8.89
CA SER A 172 -10.47 -5.35 8.23
C SER A 172 -9.66 -6.33 7.39
N GLU A 173 -8.78 -5.78 6.54
CA GLU A 173 -7.87 -6.56 5.70
C GLU A 173 -6.67 -7.11 6.46
N GLY A 174 -6.34 -6.55 7.64
CA GLY A 174 -5.23 -6.98 8.48
C GLY A 174 -5.64 -8.03 9.51
N GLU A 175 -4.71 -8.90 9.90
CA GLU A 175 -4.87 -9.82 11.03
C GLU A 175 -4.63 -9.08 12.36
N ALA A 176 -5.46 -9.32 13.37
CA ALA A 176 -5.23 -8.84 14.72
C ALA A 176 -4.54 -9.95 15.54
N LEU A 177 -3.37 -9.65 16.10
CA LEU A 177 -2.56 -10.58 16.89
C LEU A 177 -2.68 -10.27 18.38
N ASP A 178 -2.49 -11.27 19.24
CA ASP A 178 -2.52 -11.17 20.71
C ASP A 178 -3.76 -10.40 21.22
N VAL A 179 -4.92 -10.78 20.71
CA VAL A 179 -6.18 -10.08 21.00
C VAL A 179 -6.61 -10.39 22.43
N ASN A 180 -6.69 -9.34 23.24
CA ASN A 180 -7.15 -9.34 24.62
C ASN A 180 -8.41 -8.48 24.73
N ILE A 181 -9.50 -9.10 25.17
CA ILE A 181 -10.79 -8.45 25.33
C ILE A 181 -11.17 -8.48 26.81
N ASP A 182 -11.63 -7.35 27.34
CA ASP A 182 -12.18 -7.21 28.70
C ASP A 182 -13.54 -6.52 28.61
N VAL A 183 -14.57 -7.17 29.15
CA VAL A 183 -15.94 -6.66 29.19
C VAL A 183 -16.25 -6.20 30.61
N GLU A 184 -16.40 -4.90 30.77
CA GLU A 184 -16.76 -4.27 32.04
C GLU A 184 -18.26 -4.05 32.12
N PHE A 185 -18.86 -4.62 33.17
CA PHE A 185 -20.26 -4.43 33.51
C PHE A 185 -20.41 -3.44 34.67
N PRO A 186 -21.44 -2.59 34.64
CA PRO A 186 -21.78 -1.76 35.79
C PRO A 186 -22.28 -2.61 36.95
N GLU A 187 -22.11 -2.12 38.19
CA GLU A 187 -22.43 -2.87 39.42
C GLU A 187 -23.87 -3.40 39.49
N LYS A 188 -24.79 -2.73 38.80
CA LYS A 188 -26.23 -3.03 38.74
C LYS A 188 -26.54 -4.22 37.82
N LEU A 189 -25.56 -4.66 37.02
CA LEU A 189 -25.58 -5.87 36.20
C LEU A 189 -24.67 -6.93 36.82
N LYS A 190 -25.25 -7.85 37.60
CA LYS A 190 -24.48 -8.90 38.26
C LYS A 190 -24.15 -10.03 37.27
N ILE A 191 -22.88 -10.36 37.14
CA ILE A 191 -22.42 -11.50 36.35
C ILE A 191 -22.76 -12.79 37.11
N MET A 192 -23.49 -13.69 36.46
CA MET A 192 -23.89 -14.97 37.02
C MET A 192 -23.01 -16.12 36.51
N ARG A 193 -22.68 -16.10 35.21
CA ARG A 193 -21.82 -17.10 34.55
C ARG A 193 -21.22 -16.55 33.26
N GLY A 194 -20.02 -16.98 32.90
CA GLY A 194 -19.35 -16.59 31.66
C GLY A 194 -18.04 -15.85 31.95
N THR A 195 -17.28 -15.57 30.90
CA THR A 195 -15.96 -14.95 31.02
C THR A 195 -16.00 -13.50 30.54
N THR A 196 -15.60 -12.56 31.40
CA THR A 196 -15.47 -11.14 31.04
C THR A 196 -14.17 -10.85 30.30
N LYS A 197 -13.13 -11.65 30.53
CA LYS A 197 -11.83 -11.54 29.88
C LYS A 197 -11.60 -12.67 28.88
N LYS A 198 -11.30 -12.35 27.63
CA LYS A 198 -11.03 -13.36 26.60
C LYS A 198 -9.73 -13.00 25.89
N GLN A 199 -8.82 -13.98 25.81
CA GLN A 199 -7.56 -13.86 25.09
C GLN A 199 -7.53 -14.90 23.98
N ILE A 200 -7.17 -14.47 22.78
CA ILE A 200 -6.93 -15.34 21.62
C ILE A 200 -5.63 -14.93 20.95
N TYR A 201 -4.95 -15.89 20.32
CA TYR A 201 -3.67 -15.65 19.66
C TYR A 201 -3.81 -14.75 18.44
N SER A 202 -4.84 -14.98 17.62
CA SER A 202 -5.14 -14.08 16.52
C SER A 202 -6.60 -14.15 16.10
N LEU A 203 -7.05 -13.10 15.43
CA LEU A 203 -8.32 -13.02 14.74
C LEU A 203 -8.04 -12.59 13.30
N ARG A 204 -8.14 -13.52 12.35
CA ARG A 204 -7.81 -13.27 10.94
C ARG A 204 -8.87 -12.42 10.27
N THR A 205 -8.54 -11.94 9.07
CA THR A 205 -9.46 -11.26 8.17
C THR A 205 -10.76 -12.06 8.03
N ASN A 206 -11.90 -11.41 8.31
CA ASN A 206 -13.24 -11.99 8.26
C ASN A 206 -13.51 -13.14 9.25
N GLU A 207 -12.67 -13.31 10.28
CA GLU A 207 -13.01 -14.18 11.40
C GLU A 207 -13.80 -13.42 12.48
N ASP A 208 -14.62 -14.18 13.20
CA ASP A 208 -15.38 -13.70 14.34
C ASP A 208 -15.13 -14.53 15.60
N LEU A 209 -15.30 -13.86 16.74
CA LEU A 209 -15.28 -14.46 18.06
C LEU A 209 -16.57 -14.10 18.76
N ASN A 210 -17.40 -15.10 19.02
CA ASN A 210 -18.61 -14.95 19.83
C ASN A 210 -18.50 -15.75 21.15
N TRP A 211 -19.18 -15.26 22.18
CA TRP A 211 -19.48 -16.02 23.40
C TRP A 211 -20.60 -15.35 24.20
N GLU A 212 -21.12 -16.09 25.17
CA GLU A 212 -22.20 -15.63 26.02
C GLU A 212 -21.75 -15.37 27.46
N ILE A 213 -22.31 -14.31 28.04
CA ILE A 213 -22.20 -13.99 29.46
C ILE A 213 -23.62 -13.91 30.02
N ASN A 214 -23.91 -14.74 31.02
CA ASN A 214 -25.17 -14.70 31.74
C ASN A 214 -25.11 -13.62 32.81
N ILE A 215 -26.02 -12.66 32.72
CA ILE A 215 -26.11 -11.50 33.61
C ILE A 215 -27.49 -11.44 34.24
N LYS A 216 -27.54 -10.90 35.47
CA LYS A 216 -28.77 -10.66 36.23
C LYS A 216 -28.84 -9.16 36.58
N PRO A 217 -29.87 -8.44 36.14
CA PRO A 217 -30.05 -7.05 36.47
C PRO A 217 -30.68 -6.88 37.85
N LEU A 218 -30.16 -5.94 38.64
CA LEU A 218 -30.60 -5.69 40.02
C LEU A 218 -31.55 -4.48 40.12
N GLU A 219 -31.45 -3.54 39.19
CA GLU A 219 -32.25 -2.31 39.15
C GLU A 219 -32.72 -2.01 37.73
N VAL A 220 -33.81 -1.24 37.63
CA VAL A 220 -34.33 -0.72 36.35
C VAL A 220 -33.54 0.55 36.02
N GLY A 221 -33.15 0.70 34.76
CA GLY A 221 -32.43 1.90 34.33
C GLY A 221 -31.67 1.72 33.03
N ASP A 222 -30.98 2.79 32.65
CA ASP A 222 -30.06 2.82 31.53
C ASP A 222 -28.63 2.70 32.03
N TYR A 223 -27.89 1.80 31.42
CA TYR A 223 -26.54 1.40 31.80
C TYR A 223 -25.62 1.44 30.59
N ILE A 224 -24.30 1.40 30.83
CA ILE A 224 -23.30 1.32 29.78
C ILE A 224 -22.44 0.09 30.05
N ILE A 225 -22.34 -0.79 29.07
CA ILE A 225 -21.38 -1.91 29.06
C ILE A 225 -20.17 -1.44 28.25
N LYS A 226 -18.97 -1.60 28.80
CA LYS A 226 -17.72 -1.23 28.11
C LYS A 226 -17.00 -2.49 27.66
N ILE A 227 -16.51 -2.48 26.43
CA ILE A 227 -15.64 -3.53 25.89
C ILE A 227 -14.30 -2.88 25.55
N SER A 228 -13.28 -3.27 26.30
CA SER A 228 -11.89 -2.89 26.06
C SER A 228 -11.21 -3.98 25.23
N ILE A 229 -10.63 -3.61 24.09
CA ILE A 229 -9.98 -4.53 23.16
C ILE A 229 -8.54 -4.05 22.96
N LYS A 230 -7.57 -4.93 23.19
CA LYS A 230 -6.15 -4.67 22.98
C LYS A 230 -5.59 -5.72 22.03
N PHE A 231 -4.89 -5.30 20.99
CA PHE A 231 -4.29 -6.22 20.02
C PHE A 231 -3.06 -5.59 19.38
N MET A 232 -2.28 -6.40 18.66
CA MET A 232 -1.20 -5.94 17.80
C MET A 232 -1.62 -6.07 16.34
N ASP A 233 -1.29 -5.06 15.52
CA ASP A 233 -1.38 -5.20 14.07
C ASP A 233 -0.25 -6.10 13.54
N PRO A 234 -0.26 -6.50 12.25
CA PRO A 234 0.80 -7.32 11.69
C PRO A 234 2.16 -6.62 11.64
N ASN A 235 2.20 -5.28 11.79
CA ASN A 235 3.42 -4.48 11.90
C ASN A 235 3.90 -4.32 13.36
N GLN A 236 3.30 -5.05 14.31
CA GLN A 236 3.55 -5.00 15.76
C GLN A 236 3.22 -3.67 16.47
N ASN A 237 2.39 -2.84 15.86
CA ASN A 237 1.82 -1.68 16.54
C ASN A 237 0.75 -2.14 17.52
N LYS A 238 0.85 -1.68 18.77
CA LYS A 238 -0.17 -1.94 19.79
C LYS A 238 -1.36 -1.01 19.60
N ILE A 239 -2.55 -1.58 19.52
CA ILE A 239 -3.80 -0.87 19.35
C ILE A 239 -4.68 -1.17 20.58
N GLU A 240 -5.25 -0.12 21.16
CA GLU A 240 -6.21 -0.22 22.25
C GLU A 240 -7.50 0.52 21.87
N GLU A 241 -8.64 -0.16 21.97
CA GLU A 241 -9.95 0.38 21.66
C GLU A 241 -10.89 0.16 22.85
N ILE A 242 -11.73 1.16 23.15
CA ILE A 242 -12.82 1.02 24.11
C ILE A 242 -14.12 1.31 23.36
N LYS A 243 -15.06 0.37 23.41
CA LYS A 243 -16.40 0.51 22.84
C LYS A 243 -17.42 0.56 23.97
N GLU A 244 -18.33 1.52 23.91
CA GLU A 244 -19.38 1.70 24.90
C GLU A 244 -20.73 1.35 24.28
N PHE A 245 -21.49 0.50 24.97
CA PHE A 245 -22.79 0.04 24.52
C PHE A 245 -23.86 0.45 25.52
N PRO A 246 -24.83 1.30 25.13
CA PRO A 246 -25.97 1.62 25.97
C PRO A 246 -26.84 0.38 26.16
N PHE A 247 -27.31 0.18 27.38
CA PHE A 247 -28.04 -0.99 27.79
C PHE A 247 -29.21 -0.62 28.71
N SER A 248 -30.43 -0.79 28.25
CA SER A 248 -31.64 -0.42 29.00
C SER A 248 -32.35 -1.64 29.56
N ILE A 249 -32.67 -1.60 30.86
CA ILE A 249 -33.55 -2.57 31.52
C ILE A 249 -34.89 -1.89 31.76
N LYS A 250 -35.96 -2.55 31.31
CA LYS A 250 -37.33 -2.08 31.46
C LYS A 250 -38.08 -3.00 32.45
N LEU A 251 -39.08 -2.42 33.12
CA LEU A 251 -40.05 -3.13 33.95
C LEU A 251 -40.82 -4.18 33.14
#